data_AF-A0A833JDZ9-F1
#
_entry.id   AF-A0A833JDZ9-F1
#
_cell.length_a   1.000
_cell.length_b   1.000
_cell.length_c   1.000
_cell.angle_alpha   90.00
_cell.angle_beta   90.00
_cell.angle_gamma   90.00
#
_symmetry.space_group_name_H-M   'P 1'
#
loop_
_entity.id
_entity.type
_entity.pdbx_description
1 polymer ?
#
loop_
_entity_poly.entity_id
_entity_poly.type
_entity_poly.pdbx_seq_one_letter_code
_entity_poly.pdbx_strand_id
1 'polypeptide(L)'
;MYSPNPFFMLRTPIFPINFFIDYLNNKEDILTFLPKKNYYEILKEAILLSSKSLYDTLILYEHNKIQDIRKLDQIRSGVLKYFSRATSRATPYGYFAAVKMEYYFDESVSNSNCEYQFKKSIRPDMEWIQSFVKRIEENIDLVPEIKLKMNPIIFEHGDRILLAYSSVNILQLKENKNAINENISIKNNSLINFIRKNLQEELKLIELVNRIKVKFSINEDFKINSLLQDLVNKSFIITELKPIIGKTDIFSEIIEKLSFFPSQKQNYEYLSDLKFKMNEYSKIKIGAGVFH
;
A
#
# COMPACT_ATOMS: atom_id res chain seq x y z
N MET A 1 -10.30 -9.94 37.83
CA MET A 1 -11.51 -10.44 37.13
C MET A 1 -11.43 -9.89 35.72
N TYR A 2 -11.39 -10.74 34.69
CA TYR A 2 -11.39 -10.27 33.28
C TYR A 2 -12.84 -10.23 32.78
N SER A 3 -13.25 -9.11 32.19
CA SER A 3 -14.53 -9.01 31.48
C SER A 3 -14.26 -8.99 29.97
N PRO A 4 -14.97 -9.80 29.17
CA PRO A 4 -14.87 -9.68 27.71
C PRO A 4 -15.40 -8.33 27.27
N ASN A 5 -14.82 -7.77 26.20
CA ASN A 5 -15.40 -6.62 25.52
C ASN A 5 -16.77 -7.00 24.94
N PRO A 6 -17.72 -6.06 24.84
CA PRO A 6 -19.07 -6.33 24.34
C PRO A 6 -19.10 -6.55 22.82
N PHE A 7 -17.95 -6.68 22.17
CA PHE A 7 -17.83 -6.87 20.72
C PHE A 7 -16.70 -7.82 20.37
N PHE A 8 -16.83 -8.44 19.20
CA PHE A 8 -15.81 -9.31 18.61
C PHE A 8 -15.74 -9.13 17.09
N MET A 9 -14.63 -9.55 16.51
CA MET A 9 -14.45 -9.56 15.06
C MET A 9 -14.73 -10.96 14.53
N LEU A 10 -15.81 -11.10 13.76
CA LEU A 10 -16.08 -12.30 12.98
C LEU A 10 -15.22 -12.28 11.71
N ARG A 11 -14.59 -13.41 11.41
CA ARG A 11 -13.84 -13.63 10.18
C ARG A 11 -14.35 -14.90 9.53
N THR A 12 -14.70 -14.84 8.25
CA THR A 12 -15.26 -15.96 7.50
C THR A 12 -14.63 -16.05 6.12
N PRO A 13 -14.40 -17.26 5.57
CA PRO A 13 -14.14 -17.42 4.15
C PRO A 13 -15.26 -16.79 3.31
N ILE A 14 -14.95 -16.38 2.08
CA ILE A 14 -15.93 -15.75 1.17
C ILE A 14 -16.96 -16.76 0.67
N PHE A 15 -16.58 -18.05 0.59
CA PHE A 15 -17.43 -19.14 0.16
C PHE A 15 -17.70 -20.13 1.30
N PRO A 16 -18.87 -20.77 1.33
CA PRO A 16 -19.13 -21.90 2.22
C PRO A 16 -18.18 -23.06 1.96
N ILE A 17 -17.80 -23.78 3.03
CA ILE A 17 -16.95 -24.97 2.94
C ILE A 17 -17.57 -26.07 2.05
N ASN A 18 -18.90 -26.14 1.99
CA ASN A 18 -19.62 -27.11 1.18
C ASN A 18 -19.25 -27.03 -0.31
N PHE A 19 -18.88 -25.86 -0.84
CA PHE A 19 -18.44 -25.76 -2.24
C PHE A 19 -17.16 -26.56 -2.50
N PHE A 20 -16.26 -26.65 -1.50
CA PHE A 20 -15.06 -27.46 -1.60
C PHE A 20 -15.37 -28.94 -1.42
N ILE A 21 -16.27 -29.29 -0.50
CA ILE A 21 -16.74 -30.67 -0.31
C ILE A 21 -17.40 -31.20 -1.60
N ASP A 22 -18.24 -30.39 -2.24
CA ASP A 22 -18.87 -30.71 -3.53
C ASP A 22 -17.83 -30.98 -4.62
N TYR A 23 -16.72 -30.24 -4.63
CA TYR A 23 -15.61 -30.51 -5.53
C TYR A 23 -14.91 -31.83 -5.21
N LEU A 24 -14.61 -32.11 -3.94
CA LEU A 24 -13.95 -33.36 -3.53
C LEU A 24 -14.78 -34.61 -3.83
N ASN A 25 -16.11 -34.49 -3.73
CA ASN A 25 -17.05 -35.57 -4.08
C ASN A 25 -17.22 -35.72 -5.60
N ASN A 26 -16.79 -34.73 -6.39
CA ASN A 26 -16.75 -34.79 -7.84
C ASN A 26 -15.39 -35.39 -8.30
N LYS A 27 -15.39 -36.14 -9.40
CA LYS A 27 -14.17 -36.71 -10.01
C LYS A 27 -13.60 -35.83 -11.15
N GLU A 28 -14.20 -34.67 -11.41
CA GLU A 28 -13.79 -33.73 -12.44
C GLU A 28 -12.51 -32.97 -12.07
N ASP A 29 -11.74 -32.62 -13.10
CA ASP A 29 -10.62 -31.69 -12.98
C ASP A 29 -11.10 -30.30 -12.53
N ILE A 30 -10.33 -29.62 -11.67
CA ILE A 30 -10.70 -28.32 -11.12
C ILE A 30 -10.98 -27.27 -12.20
N LEU A 31 -10.25 -27.31 -13.32
CA LEU A 31 -10.40 -26.38 -14.43
C LEU A 31 -11.64 -26.67 -15.29
N THR A 32 -12.24 -27.86 -15.14
CA THR A 32 -13.53 -28.22 -15.76
C THR A 32 -14.70 -28.03 -14.80
N PHE A 33 -14.47 -28.26 -13.51
CA PHE A 33 -15.48 -28.14 -12.46
C PHE A 33 -15.88 -26.68 -12.23
N LEU A 34 -14.91 -25.79 -12.04
CA LEU A 34 -15.16 -24.41 -11.62
C LEU A 34 -15.93 -23.57 -12.66
N PRO A 35 -15.63 -23.62 -13.98
CA PRO A 35 -16.37 -22.83 -14.97
C PRO A 35 -17.89 -23.07 -15.00
N LYS A 36 -18.35 -24.21 -14.47
CA LYS A 36 -19.79 -24.55 -14.37
C LYS A 36 -20.48 -23.91 -13.17
N LYS A 37 -19.75 -23.16 -12.32
CA LYS A 37 -20.23 -22.65 -11.05
C LYS A 37 -20.49 -21.15 -11.13
N ASN A 38 -21.61 -20.71 -10.55
CA ASN A 38 -22.00 -19.30 -10.49
C ASN A 38 -21.02 -18.41 -9.71
N TYR A 39 -20.18 -19.00 -8.86
CA TYR A 39 -19.14 -18.30 -8.08
C TYR A 39 -17.78 -18.27 -8.77
N TYR A 40 -17.64 -18.78 -9.99
CA TYR A 40 -16.35 -18.83 -10.69
C TYR A 40 -15.77 -17.45 -10.96
N GLU A 41 -16.60 -16.50 -11.41
CA GLU A 41 -16.15 -15.12 -11.66
C GLU A 41 -15.67 -14.42 -10.40
N ILE A 42 -16.30 -14.70 -9.25
CA ILE A 42 -15.84 -14.20 -7.94
C ILE A 42 -14.45 -14.74 -7.63
N LEU A 43 -14.22 -16.04 -7.86
CA LEU A 43 -12.91 -16.66 -7.64
C LEU A 43 -11.86 -16.10 -8.60
N LYS A 44 -12.20 -15.88 -9.88
CA LYS A 44 -11.30 -15.27 -10.86
C LYS A 44 -10.90 -13.86 -10.47
N GLU A 45 -11.85 -13.01 -10.07
CA GLU A 45 -11.57 -11.66 -9.57
C GLU A 45 -10.66 -11.72 -8.33
N ALA A 46 -10.93 -12.65 -7.39
CA ALA A 46 -10.09 -12.83 -6.21
C ALA A 46 -8.65 -13.27 -6.55
N ILE A 47 -8.48 -14.14 -7.55
CA ILE A 47 -7.18 -14.57 -8.05
C ILE A 47 -6.47 -13.39 -8.74
N LEU A 48 -7.15 -12.60 -9.58
CA LEU A 48 -6.57 -11.42 -10.23
C LEU A 48 -5.95 -10.45 -9.21
N LEU A 49 -6.70 -10.14 -8.15
CA LEU A 49 -6.24 -9.22 -7.09
C LEU A 49 -5.09 -9.78 -6.25
N SER A 50 -4.92 -11.11 -6.21
CA SER A 50 -3.96 -11.75 -5.30
C SER A 50 -2.73 -12.33 -6.03
N SER A 51 -2.88 -12.66 -7.31
CA SER A 51 -1.84 -13.19 -8.18
C SER A 51 -2.21 -12.94 -9.65
N LYS A 52 -1.81 -11.77 -10.15
CA LYS A 52 -1.99 -11.42 -11.56
C LYS A 52 -1.38 -12.46 -12.50
N SER A 53 -0.20 -13.00 -12.18
CA SER A 53 0.47 -14.02 -13.00
C SER A 53 -0.34 -15.32 -13.14
N LEU A 54 -0.98 -15.79 -12.06
CA LEU A 54 -1.84 -16.96 -12.12
C LEU A 54 -3.12 -16.65 -12.91
N TYR A 55 -3.72 -15.49 -12.68
CA TYR A 55 -4.88 -15.04 -13.44
C TYR A 55 -4.58 -14.96 -14.94
N ASP A 56 -3.51 -14.27 -15.34
CA ASP A 56 -3.12 -14.14 -16.75
C ASP A 56 -2.92 -15.51 -17.41
N THR A 57 -2.30 -16.45 -16.68
CA THR A 57 -2.08 -17.82 -17.16
C THR A 57 -3.40 -18.60 -17.28
N LEU A 58 -4.33 -18.41 -16.34
CA LEU A 58 -5.67 -18.99 -16.39
C LEU A 58 -6.45 -18.47 -17.61
N ILE A 59 -6.39 -17.17 -17.88
CA ILE A 59 -7.03 -16.58 -19.07
C ILE A 59 -6.42 -17.12 -20.37
N LEU A 60 -5.10 -17.29 -20.44
CA LEU A 60 -4.46 -17.93 -21.60
C LEU A 60 -4.94 -19.38 -21.79
N TYR A 61 -5.12 -20.12 -20.69
CA TYR A 61 -5.70 -21.46 -20.74
C TYR A 61 -7.15 -21.44 -21.26
N GLU A 62 -8.01 -20.55 -20.76
CA GLU A 62 -9.41 -20.41 -21.21
C GLU A 62 -9.52 -20.08 -22.71
N HIS A 63 -8.53 -19.36 -23.26
CA HIS A 63 -8.43 -19.08 -24.70
C HIS A 63 -7.72 -20.18 -25.50
N ASN A 64 -7.51 -21.37 -24.94
CA ASN A 64 -6.82 -22.50 -25.56
C ASN A 64 -5.38 -22.19 -26.03
N LYS A 65 -4.70 -21.24 -25.39
CA LYS A 65 -3.31 -20.82 -25.74
C LYS A 65 -2.23 -21.57 -24.96
N ILE A 66 -2.61 -22.55 -24.13
CA ILE A 66 -1.68 -23.37 -23.32
C ILE A 66 -1.87 -24.83 -23.68
N GLN A 67 -0.81 -25.46 -24.17
CA GLN A 67 -0.75 -26.90 -24.47
C GLN A 67 0.30 -27.64 -23.64
N ASP A 68 1.18 -26.89 -22.95
CA ASP A 68 2.23 -27.45 -22.09
C ASP A 68 1.63 -28.06 -20.82
N ILE A 69 1.85 -29.37 -20.61
CA ILE A 69 1.29 -30.14 -19.50
C ILE A 69 1.77 -29.60 -18.14
N ARG A 70 3.05 -29.20 -18.02
CA ARG A 70 3.59 -28.68 -16.76
C ARG A 70 2.93 -27.36 -16.39
N LYS A 71 2.68 -26.49 -17.38
CA LYS A 71 1.92 -25.26 -17.16
C LYS A 71 0.48 -25.54 -16.74
N LEU A 72 -0.19 -26.51 -17.37
CA LEU A 72 -1.54 -26.92 -16.95
C LEU A 72 -1.58 -27.39 -15.50
N ASP A 73 -0.62 -28.20 -15.06
CA ASP A 73 -0.54 -28.66 -13.68
C ASP A 73 -0.25 -27.53 -12.68
N GLN A 74 0.55 -26.54 -13.08
CA GLN A 74 0.76 -25.33 -12.28
C GLN A 74 -0.53 -24.51 -12.12
N ILE A 75 -1.31 -24.35 -13.19
CA ILE A 75 -2.61 -23.66 -13.13
C ILE A 75 -3.56 -24.43 -12.21
N ARG A 76 -3.71 -25.75 -12.40
CA ARG A 76 -4.54 -26.61 -11.54
C ARG A 76 -4.17 -26.44 -10.07
N SER A 77 -2.88 -26.58 -9.76
CA SER A 77 -2.35 -26.46 -8.39
C SER A 77 -2.62 -25.07 -7.81
N GLY A 78 -2.39 -24.01 -8.59
CA GLY A 78 -2.66 -22.63 -8.17
C GLY A 78 -4.14 -22.37 -7.90
N VAL A 79 -5.01 -22.71 -8.85
CA VAL A 79 -6.46 -22.53 -8.75
C VAL A 79 -7.03 -23.33 -7.58
N LEU A 80 -6.61 -24.59 -7.41
CA LEU A 80 -7.06 -25.43 -6.29
C LEU A 80 -6.67 -24.83 -4.94
N LYS A 81 -5.45 -24.31 -4.79
CA LYS A 81 -5.00 -23.65 -3.55
C LYS A 81 -5.85 -22.42 -3.22
N TYR A 82 -6.15 -21.59 -4.21
CA TYR A 82 -6.98 -20.41 -4.01
C TYR A 82 -8.44 -20.77 -3.75
N PHE A 83 -8.99 -21.78 -4.42
CA PHE A 83 -10.34 -22.27 -4.17
C PHE A 83 -10.48 -22.87 -2.76
N SER A 84 -9.53 -23.70 -2.34
CA SER A 84 -9.45 -24.21 -0.98
C SER A 84 -9.35 -23.08 0.05
N ARG A 85 -8.53 -22.05 -0.22
CA ARG A 85 -8.45 -20.87 0.66
C ARG A 85 -9.81 -20.16 0.77
N ALA A 86 -10.45 -19.89 -0.36
CA ALA A 86 -11.71 -19.16 -0.45
C ALA A 86 -12.88 -19.81 0.32
N THR A 87 -12.78 -21.13 0.56
CA THR A 87 -13.83 -21.96 1.16
C THR A 87 -13.52 -22.39 2.59
N SER A 88 -12.25 -22.42 3.01
CA SER A 88 -11.84 -23.03 4.30
C SER A 88 -11.04 -22.13 5.22
N ARG A 89 -10.45 -21.02 4.76
CA ARG A 89 -9.56 -20.18 5.58
C ARG A 89 -10.20 -18.84 5.91
N ALA A 90 -10.48 -18.61 7.20
CA ALA A 90 -11.02 -17.36 7.70
C ALA A 90 -10.00 -16.21 7.80
N THR A 91 -8.71 -16.43 7.48
CA THR A 91 -7.68 -15.38 7.53
C THR A 91 -7.91 -14.33 6.43
N PRO A 92 -8.23 -13.06 6.78
CA PRO A 92 -8.54 -12.00 5.81
C PRO A 92 -7.40 -11.80 4.82
N TYR A 93 -7.68 -11.95 3.54
CA TYR A 93 -6.72 -11.75 2.46
C TYR A 93 -7.46 -11.59 1.14
N GLY A 94 -7.29 -10.44 0.49
CA GLY A 94 -7.99 -10.11 -0.75
C GLY A 94 -9.50 -10.36 -0.64
N TYR A 95 -10.06 -11.00 -1.66
CA TYR A 95 -11.48 -11.39 -1.71
C TYR A 95 -11.73 -12.83 -1.25
N PHE A 96 -10.81 -13.46 -0.52
CA PHE A 96 -10.99 -14.85 -0.07
C PHE A 96 -11.65 -14.99 1.30
N ALA A 97 -11.70 -13.91 2.07
CA ALA A 97 -12.32 -13.89 3.39
C ALA A 97 -12.83 -12.48 3.70
N ALA A 98 -13.88 -12.41 4.51
CA ALA A 98 -14.50 -11.18 4.96
C ALA A 98 -14.36 -11.01 6.47
N VAL A 99 -14.47 -9.76 6.92
CA VAL A 99 -14.47 -9.39 8.34
C VAL A 99 -15.74 -8.61 8.66
N LYS A 100 -16.26 -8.83 9.86
CA LYS A 100 -17.39 -8.06 10.42
C LYS A 100 -17.16 -7.84 11.90
N MET A 101 -17.51 -6.64 12.38
CA MET A 101 -17.61 -6.38 13.81
C MET A 101 -19.01 -6.77 14.28
N GLU A 102 -19.09 -7.60 15.31
CA GLU A 102 -20.32 -8.02 15.96
C GLU A 102 -20.30 -7.60 17.42
N TYR A 103 -21.49 -7.45 17.99
CA TYR A 103 -21.68 -7.14 19.40
C TYR A 103 -22.35 -8.33 20.08
N TYR A 104 -22.02 -8.58 21.35
CA TYR A 104 -22.80 -9.50 22.16
C TYR A 104 -24.19 -8.87 22.36
N PHE A 105 -25.21 -9.50 21.80
CA PHE A 105 -26.60 -9.19 22.10
C PHE A 105 -27.05 -10.11 23.23
N ASP A 106 -27.82 -9.57 24.19
CA ASP A 106 -28.65 -10.40 25.07
C ASP A 106 -29.53 -11.31 24.18
N GLU A 107 -29.78 -12.54 24.62
CA GLU A 107 -30.27 -13.72 23.87
C GLU A 107 -31.58 -13.57 23.05
N SER A 108 -32.15 -12.37 22.93
CA SER A 108 -33.49 -12.12 22.37
C SER A 108 -33.54 -11.55 20.94
N VAL A 109 -32.40 -11.20 20.31
CA VAL A 109 -32.41 -10.65 18.94
C VAL A 109 -31.62 -11.54 17.97
N SER A 110 -32.10 -12.76 17.80
CA SER A 110 -31.79 -13.55 16.60
C SER A 110 -32.55 -12.95 15.41
N ASN A 111 -32.05 -11.83 14.87
CA ASN A 111 -32.45 -11.40 13.53
C ASN A 111 -31.68 -12.22 12.50
N SER A 112 -32.11 -13.48 12.37
CA SER A 112 -31.99 -14.27 11.15
C SER A 112 -32.56 -13.48 9.97
N ASN A 113 -31.82 -13.43 8.86
CA ASN A 113 -32.17 -12.89 7.54
C ASN A 113 -31.70 -11.45 7.20
N CYS A 114 -30.56 -11.00 7.72
CA CYS A 114 -29.79 -10.03 6.94
C CYS A 114 -28.97 -10.78 5.88
N GLU A 115 -29.39 -10.71 4.61
CA GLU A 115 -28.49 -11.04 3.50
C GLU A 115 -27.27 -10.12 3.60
N TYR A 116 -26.15 -10.66 4.10
CA TYR A 116 -24.93 -9.89 4.26
C TYR A 116 -24.35 -9.58 2.87
N GLN A 117 -24.45 -8.32 2.46
CA GLN A 117 -23.75 -7.83 1.27
C GLN A 117 -22.30 -7.47 1.64
N PHE A 118 -21.34 -8.17 1.02
CA PHE A 118 -19.93 -7.86 1.17
C PHE A 118 -19.63 -6.46 0.58
N LYS A 119 -18.97 -5.62 1.38
CA LYS A 119 -18.47 -4.31 0.93
C LYS A 119 -16.98 -4.39 0.64
N LYS A 120 -16.56 -3.83 -0.49
CA LYS A 120 -15.14 -3.71 -0.87
C LYS A 120 -14.53 -2.53 -0.12
N SER A 121 -13.47 -2.76 0.65
CA SER A 121 -12.61 -1.71 1.17
C SER A 121 -11.29 -1.74 0.41
N ILE A 122 -11.05 -0.71 -0.39
CA ILE A 122 -9.91 -0.66 -1.31
C ILE A 122 -8.98 0.46 -0.85
N ARG A 123 -7.69 0.15 -0.81
CA ARG A 123 -6.61 1.10 -0.58
C ARG A 123 -5.51 0.84 -1.60
N PRO A 124 -4.81 1.88 -2.08
CA PRO A 124 -3.64 1.65 -2.92
C PRO A 124 -2.57 0.91 -2.12
N ASP A 125 -1.74 0.17 -2.83
CA ASP A 125 -0.60 -0.50 -2.24
C ASP A 125 0.38 0.51 -1.63
N MET A 126 0.90 0.20 -0.44
CA MET A 126 1.76 1.14 0.30
C MET A 126 3.14 1.30 -0.35
N GLU A 127 3.68 0.24 -0.96
CA GLU A 127 4.94 0.33 -1.73
C GLU A 127 4.75 1.22 -2.95
N TRP A 128 3.60 1.10 -3.63
CA TRP A 128 3.23 1.97 -4.74
C TRP A 128 3.11 3.44 -4.30
N ILE A 129 2.40 3.73 -3.20
CA ILE A 129 2.28 5.09 -2.66
C ILE A 129 3.65 5.67 -2.32
N GLN A 130 4.50 4.91 -1.62
CA GLN A 130 5.85 5.36 -1.26
C GLN A 130 6.71 5.62 -2.50
N SER A 131 6.62 4.77 -3.52
CA SER A 131 7.32 4.96 -4.79
C SER A 131 6.84 6.20 -5.54
N PHE A 132 5.53 6.48 -5.50
CA PHE A 132 4.94 7.68 -6.09
C PHE A 132 5.44 8.95 -5.40
N VAL A 133 5.38 8.99 -4.06
CA VAL A 133 5.90 10.11 -3.26
C VAL A 133 7.39 10.32 -3.51
N LYS A 134 8.17 9.24 -3.54
CA LYS A 134 9.61 9.31 -3.80
C LYS A 134 9.95 10.00 -5.12
N ARG A 135 9.17 9.77 -6.19
CA ARG A 135 9.36 10.44 -7.49
C ARG A 135 9.15 11.94 -7.43
N ILE A 136 8.24 12.41 -6.58
CA ILE A 136 8.04 13.84 -6.35
C ILE A 136 9.20 14.39 -5.51
N GLU A 137 9.64 13.62 -4.52
CA GLU A 137 10.77 13.96 -3.65
C GLU A 137 12.13 13.89 -4.36
N GLU A 138 12.25 13.35 -5.58
CA GLU A 138 13.52 13.32 -6.35
C GLU A 138 14.03 14.72 -6.71
N ASN A 139 13.12 15.70 -6.83
CA ASN A 139 13.44 17.10 -7.14
C ASN A 139 12.56 18.04 -6.30
N ILE A 140 12.86 18.15 -5.01
CA ILE A 140 12.07 18.97 -4.06
C ILE A 140 12.11 20.47 -4.39
N ASP A 141 13.14 20.92 -5.11
CA ASP A 141 13.30 22.30 -5.56
C ASP A 141 12.21 22.74 -6.55
N LEU A 142 11.57 21.78 -7.25
CA LEU A 142 10.38 22.03 -8.08
C LEU A 142 9.10 22.23 -7.24
N VAL A 143 9.17 22.03 -5.93
CA VAL A 143 8.04 22.19 -4.99
C VAL A 143 8.47 23.10 -3.81
N PRO A 144 8.75 24.39 -4.05
CA PRO A 144 9.32 25.30 -3.04
C PRO A 144 8.46 25.47 -1.78
N GLU A 145 7.15 25.27 -1.90
CA GLU A 145 6.20 25.37 -0.80
C GLU A 145 6.11 24.09 0.06
N ILE A 146 6.78 23.00 -0.34
CA ILE A 146 6.74 21.73 0.41
C ILE A 146 7.32 21.93 1.80
N LYS A 147 6.60 21.46 2.81
CA LYS A 147 7.09 21.47 4.18
C LYS A 147 8.05 20.31 4.42
N LEU A 148 9.12 20.65 5.12
CA LEU A 148 10.18 19.76 5.55
C LEU A 148 10.12 19.64 7.07
N LYS A 149 10.47 18.46 7.59
CA LYS A 149 10.67 18.21 9.01
C LYS A 149 11.90 17.35 9.20
N MET A 150 12.62 17.55 10.31
CA MET A 150 13.70 16.65 10.66
C MET A 150 13.13 15.27 11.00
N ASN A 151 13.74 14.20 10.49
CA ASN A 151 13.28 12.85 10.78
C ASN A 151 13.42 12.57 12.29
N PRO A 152 12.33 12.28 13.02
CA PRO A 152 12.36 12.18 14.49
C PRO A 152 13.16 11.00 15.03
N ILE A 153 13.51 10.01 14.20
CA ILE A 153 14.29 8.84 14.64
C ILE A 153 15.81 9.01 14.50
N ILE A 154 16.28 10.18 14.05
CA ILE A 154 17.71 10.47 14.07
C ILE A 154 18.17 10.82 15.48
N PHE A 155 19.43 10.55 15.78
CA PHE A 155 20.04 10.91 17.05
C PHE A 155 21.49 11.34 16.86
N GLU A 156 22.03 12.08 17.82
CA GLU A 156 23.41 12.50 17.85
C GLU A 156 24.31 11.43 18.47
N HIS A 157 25.50 11.25 17.92
CA HIS A 157 26.57 10.45 18.51
C HIS A 157 27.91 11.13 18.24
N GLY A 158 28.49 11.76 19.26
CA GLY A 158 29.69 12.58 19.11
C GLY A 158 29.46 13.75 18.15
N ASP A 159 30.30 13.90 17.14
CA ASP A 159 30.21 14.95 16.12
C ASP A 159 29.32 14.55 14.92
N ARG A 160 28.53 13.48 15.04
CA ARG A 160 27.73 12.92 13.95
C ARG A 160 26.26 12.81 14.31
N ILE A 161 25.42 12.78 13.27
CA ILE A 161 24.01 12.43 13.35
C ILE A 161 23.82 11.10 12.64
N LEU A 162 23.10 10.19 13.27
CA LEU A 162 22.85 8.84 12.78
C LEU A 162 21.37 8.63 12.54
N LEU A 163 21.08 7.86 11.50
CA LEU A 163 19.77 7.26 11.25
C LEU A 163 19.92 5.74 11.44
N ALA A 164 19.40 5.20 12.55
CA ALA A 164 19.53 3.78 12.88
C ALA A 164 18.82 2.85 11.89
N TYR A 165 17.74 3.33 11.27
CA TYR A 165 16.96 2.56 10.31
C TYR A 165 16.55 3.46 9.14
N SER A 166 16.95 3.09 7.93
CA SER A 166 16.60 3.84 6.72
C SER A 166 15.61 3.05 5.86
N SER A 167 14.45 3.66 5.56
CA SER A 167 13.49 3.13 4.60
C SER A 167 14.03 3.16 3.16
N VAL A 168 15.06 3.96 2.89
CA VAL A 168 15.73 4.05 1.57
C VAL A 168 16.32 2.69 1.17
N ASN A 169 16.85 1.97 2.17
CA ASN A 169 17.44 0.65 1.95
C ASN A 169 16.40 -0.34 1.44
N ILE A 170 15.15 -0.29 1.93
CA ILE A 170 14.06 -1.24 1.60
C ILE A 170 13.67 -1.18 0.11
N LEU A 171 13.52 0.03 -0.45
CA LEU A 171 13.20 0.20 -1.88
C LEU A 171 14.41 -0.13 -2.78
N GLN A 172 15.63 0.09 -2.30
CA GLN A 172 16.87 -0.26 -2.99
C GLN A 172 17.25 -1.75 -2.87
N LEU A 173 16.61 -2.54 -2.00
CA LEU A 173 16.87 -3.99 -1.87
C LEU A 173 16.62 -4.78 -3.16
N LYS A 174 15.75 -4.27 -4.05
CA LYS A 174 15.53 -4.86 -5.36
C LYS A 174 16.76 -4.75 -6.28
N GLU A 175 17.63 -3.76 -6.05
CA GLU A 175 18.81 -3.48 -6.88
C GLU A 175 20.13 -3.84 -6.19
N ASN A 176 20.21 -3.81 -4.85
CA ASN A 176 21.47 -4.07 -4.15
C ASN A 176 21.26 -4.75 -2.78
N LYS A 177 21.42 -6.08 -2.74
CA LYS A 177 21.20 -6.92 -1.54
C LYS A 177 22.16 -6.62 -0.37
N ASN A 178 23.24 -5.89 -0.60
CA ASN A 178 24.25 -5.58 0.42
C ASN A 178 23.94 -4.31 1.23
N ALA A 179 22.92 -3.53 0.86
CA ALA A 179 22.59 -2.25 1.53
C ALA A 179 21.79 -2.42 2.85
N ILE A 180 21.61 -3.65 3.35
CA ILE A 180 20.59 -3.95 4.37
C ILE A 180 20.86 -3.28 5.73
N ASN A 181 22.11 -2.95 6.11
CA ASN A 181 22.42 -2.62 7.52
C ASN A 181 23.43 -1.49 7.75
N GLU A 182 23.67 -0.61 6.79
CA GLU A 182 24.56 0.53 7.06
C GLU A 182 23.79 1.66 7.78
N ASN A 183 24.14 1.90 9.04
CA ASN A 183 23.77 3.12 9.74
C ASN A 183 24.21 4.32 8.90
N ILE A 184 23.27 5.06 8.35
CA ILE A 184 23.60 6.26 7.59
C ILE A 184 24.02 7.33 8.60
N SER A 185 25.20 7.90 8.40
CA SER A 185 25.76 8.88 9.33
C SER A 185 26.34 10.08 8.61
N ILE A 186 25.99 11.28 9.06
CA ILE A 186 26.52 12.54 8.54
C ILE A 186 27.22 13.33 9.65
N LYS A 187 28.22 14.14 9.27
CA LYS A 187 28.88 15.05 10.21
C LYS A 187 27.92 16.17 10.62
N ASN A 188 27.77 16.41 11.91
CA ASN A 188 26.97 17.49 12.48
C ASN A 188 27.76 18.82 12.49
N ASN A 189 28.06 19.35 11.30
CA ASN A 189 28.70 20.66 11.18
C ASN A 189 27.73 21.81 11.52
N SER A 190 28.22 23.05 11.52
CA SER A 190 27.42 24.24 11.85
C SER A 190 26.18 24.41 10.96
N LEU A 191 26.29 24.08 9.67
CA LEU A 191 25.17 24.16 8.71
C LEU A 191 24.11 23.09 8.99
N ILE A 192 24.51 21.84 9.20
CA ILE A 192 23.58 20.75 9.54
C ILE A 192 22.90 21.01 10.90
N ASN A 193 23.64 21.49 11.89
CA ASN A 193 23.06 21.89 13.19
C ASN A 193 22.06 23.04 13.02
N PHE A 194 22.35 24.02 12.16
CA PHE A 194 21.41 25.11 11.85
C PHE A 194 20.14 24.60 11.18
N ILE A 195 20.24 23.70 10.20
CA ILE A 195 19.09 23.06 9.55
C ILE A 195 18.22 22.36 10.58
N ARG A 196 18.83 21.52 11.44
CA ARG A 196 18.11 20.79 12.49
C ARG A 196 17.34 21.67 13.45
N LYS A 197 17.95 22.77 13.89
CA LYS A 197 17.28 23.74 14.78
C LYS A 197 16.09 24.41 14.11
N ASN A 198 16.15 24.66 12.80
CA ASN A 198 15.02 25.23 12.05
C ASN A 198 13.92 24.20 11.76
N LEU A 199 14.26 22.91 11.67
CA LEU A 199 13.35 21.82 11.35
C LEU A 199 12.87 21.02 12.58
N GLN A 200 12.91 21.62 13.77
CA GLN A 200 12.25 21.07 14.96
C GLN A 200 10.73 20.98 14.74
N GLU A 201 10.18 21.98 14.06
CA GLU A 201 8.83 21.99 13.51
C GLU A 201 8.87 21.97 11.99
N GLU A 202 7.70 21.79 11.37
CA GLU A 202 7.58 21.84 9.91
C GLU A 202 7.92 23.23 9.37
N LEU A 203 8.74 23.29 8.32
CA LEU A 203 9.14 24.52 7.66
C LEU A 203 9.14 24.35 6.14
N LYS A 204 8.65 25.34 5.40
CA LYS A 204 8.68 25.31 3.93
C LYS A 204 10.12 25.32 3.40
N LEU A 205 10.36 24.59 2.31
CA LEU A 205 11.67 24.54 1.65
C LEU A 205 12.18 25.95 1.32
N ILE A 206 11.36 26.79 0.70
CA ILE A 206 11.75 28.17 0.33
C ILE A 206 12.17 29.02 1.54
N GLU A 207 11.48 28.85 2.68
CA GLU A 207 11.82 29.56 3.92
C GLU A 207 13.15 29.07 4.49
N LEU A 208 13.38 27.75 4.50
CA LEU A 208 14.63 27.17 4.97
C LEU A 208 15.82 27.64 4.11
N VAL A 209 15.67 27.62 2.79
CA VAL A 209 16.69 28.10 1.84
C VAL A 209 17.04 29.55 2.15
N ASN A 210 16.05 30.43 2.27
CA ASN A 210 16.27 31.85 2.59
C ASN A 210 16.99 32.04 3.94
N ARG A 211 16.62 31.28 4.98
CA ARG A 211 17.31 31.34 6.29
C ARG A 211 18.76 30.90 6.20
N ILE A 212 19.08 29.87 5.41
CA ILE A 212 20.45 29.41 5.19
C ILE A 212 21.26 30.48 4.46
N LYS A 213 20.72 31.06 3.39
CA LYS A 213 21.37 32.14 2.61
C LYS A 213 21.76 33.31 3.52
N VAL A 214 20.82 33.79 4.32
CA VAL A 214 21.05 34.91 5.25
C VAL A 214 22.08 34.56 6.31
N LYS A 215 22.02 33.36 6.90
CA LYS A 215 22.91 32.98 8.01
C LYS A 215 24.36 32.74 7.58
N PHE A 216 24.58 32.19 6.39
CA PHE A 216 25.90 31.74 5.92
C PHE A 216 26.43 32.54 4.71
N SER A 217 25.70 33.56 4.26
CA SER A 217 26.08 34.40 3.10
C SER A 217 26.32 33.58 1.83
N ILE A 218 25.53 32.52 1.61
CA ILE A 218 25.59 31.67 0.42
C ILE A 218 24.63 32.24 -0.62
N ASN A 219 25.15 32.64 -1.78
CA ASN A 219 24.35 33.22 -2.87
C ASN A 219 23.90 32.19 -3.92
N GLU A 220 24.35 30.95 -3.82
CA GLU A 220 24.11 29.89 -4.80
C GLU A 220 22.99 28.93 -4.34
N ASP A 221 21.75 29.20 -4.76
CA ASP A 221 20.57 28.42 -4.37
C ASP A 221 20.70 26.93 -4.73
N PHE A 222 21.33 26.64 -5.87
CA PHE A 222 21.58 25.26 -6.32
C PHE A 222 22.38 24.43 -5.31
N LYS A 223 23.40 25.02 -4.65
CA LYS A 223 24.21 24.30 -3.65
C LYS A 223 23.39 23.97 -2.40
N ILE A 224 22.53 24.89 -1.96
CA ILE A 224 21.66 24.68 -0.80
C ILE A 224 20.61 23.62 -1.14
N ASN A 225 19.95 23.75 -2.29
CA ASN A 225 18.95 22.79 -2.74
C ASN A 225 19.54 21.39 -2.92
N SER A 226 20.73 21.26 -3.52
CA SER A 226 21.42 19.98 -3.65
C SER A 226 21.74 19.34 -2.28
N LEU A 227 22.18 20.12 -1.30
CA LEU A 227 22.38 19.62 0.06
C LEU A 227 21.06 19.14 0.70
N LEU A 228 19.99 19.93 0.59
CA LEU A 228 18.70 19.57 1.17
C LEU A 228 18.10 18.34 0.48
N GLN A 229 18.23 18.25 -0.84
CA GLN A 229 17.86 17.09 -1.64
C GLN A 229 18.60 15.83 -1.16
N ASP A 230 19.91 15.93 -0.92
CA ASP A 230 20.70 14.83 -0.36
C ASP A 230 20.22 14.38 1.02
N LEU A 231 19.81 15.33 1.88
CA LEU A 231 19.29 15.01 3.20
C LEU A 231 17.89 14.37 3.14
N VAL A 232 17.05 14.75 2.18
CA VAL A 232 15.76 14.10 1.90
C VAL A 232 15.99 12.69 1.34
N ASN A 233 16.87 12.55 0.35
CA ASN A 233 17.24 11.26 -0.26
C ASN A 233 17.79 10.27 0.76
N LYS A 234 18.56 10.75 1.75
CA LYS A 234 19.09 9.95 2.87
C LYS A 234 18.13 9.82 4.05
N SER A 235 16.90 10.34 3.94
CA SER A 235 15.86 10.32 4.97
C SER A 235 16.25 10.98 6.31
N PHE A 236 17.21 11.91 6.32
CA PHE A 236 17.45 12.78 7.48
C PHE A 236 16.38 13.87 7.61
N ILE A 237 15.88 14.34 6.46
CA ILE A 237 14.72 15.22 6.35
C ILE A 237 13.59 14.39 5.73
N ILE A 238 12.37 14.59 6.22
CA ILE A 238 11.15 14.05 5.63
C ILE A 238 10.30 15.20 5.12
N THR A 239 9.57 14.98 4.04
CA THR A 239 8.61 15.95 3.53
C THR A 239 7.22 15.69 4.10
N GLU A 240 6.32 16.66 4.01
CA GLU A 240 4.92 16.46 4.37
C GLU A 240 4.22 15.41 3.50
N LEU A 241 4.77 15.01 2.35
CA LEU A 241 4.19 13.95 1.52
C LEU A 241 4.42 12.55 2.07
N LYS A 242 5.32 12.38 3.06
CA LYS A 242 5.60 11.07 3.65
C LYS A 242 4.33 10.51 4.33
N PRO A 243 3.85 9.31 3.95
CA PRO A 243 2.61 8.76 4.47
C PRO A 243 2.75 8.39 5.95
N ILE A 244 1.78 8.82 6.78
CA ILE A 244 1.72 8.49 8.20
C ILE A 244 0.86 7.22 8.38
N ILE A 245 1.49 6.13 8.79
CA ILE A 245 0.81 4.86 9.09
C ILE A 245 -0.13 5.05 10.29
N GLY A 246 -1.37 4.57 10.17
CA GLY A 246 -2.38 4.66 11.22
C GLY A 246 -3.44 5.74 10.98
N LYS A 247 -3.25 6.63 10.00
CA LYS A 247 -4.33 7.48 9.51
C LYS A 247 -5.33 6.68 8.69
N THR A 248 -6.59 7.09 8.74
CA THR A 248 -7.72 6.38 8.12
C THR A 248 -7.69 6.40 6.60
N ASP A 249 -7.21 7.48 5.98
CA ASP A 249 -7.18 7.65 4.52
C ASP A 249 -5.92 8.41 4.04
N ILE A 250 -4.81 7.67 3.96
CA ILE A 250 -3.50 8.17 3.51
C ILE A 250 -3.56 8.66 2.06
N PHE A 251 -4.37 8.02 1.20
CA PHE A 251 -4.40 8.35 -0.22
C PHE A 251 -5.05 9.71 -0.47
N SER A 252 -6.16 9.99 0.21
CA SER A 252 -6.81 11.29 0.16
C SER A 252 -5.92 12.42 0.67
N GLU A 253 -5.17 12.19 1.75
CA GLU A 253 -4.26 13.20 2.30
C GLU A 253 -3.15 13.58 1.31
N ILE A 254 -2.60 12.60 0.57
CA ILE A 254 -1.61 12.89 -0.46
C ILE A 254 -2.24 13.71 -1.59
N ILE A 255 -3.42 13.33 -2.08
CA ILE A 255 -4.14 14.09 -3.12
C ILE A 255 -4.38 15.53 -2.66
N GLU A 256 -4.85 15.72 -1.44
CA GLU A 256 -5.08 17.05 -0.86
C GLU A 256 -3.78 17.87 -0.82
N LYS A 257 -2.67 17.30 -0.35
CA LYS A 257 -1.37 17.99 -0.33
C LYS A 257 -0.92 18.42 -1.73
N LEU A 258 -1.03 17.52 -2.71
CA LEU A 258 -0.64 17.85 -4.09
C LEU A 258 -1.50 18.95 -4.71
N SER A 259 -2.75 19.13 -4.25
CA SER A 259 -3.60 20.22 -4.74
C SER A 259 -3.06 21.62 -4.43
N PHE A 260 -2.21 21.75 -3.40
CA PHE A 260 -1.56 23.00 -3.02
C PHE A 260 -0.29 23.31 -3.83
N PHE A 261 0.19 22.37 -4.65
CA PHE A 261 1.42 22.51 -5.43
C PHE A 261 1.10 22.65 -6.92
N PRO A 262 1.15 23.87 -7.50
CA PRO A 262 0.88 24.07 -8.93
C PRO A 262 1.75 23.19 -9.84
N SER A 263 3.01 22.96 -9.47
CA SER A 263 3.94 22.09 -10.20
C SER A 263 3.54 20.61 -10.19
N GLN A 264 2.63 20.20 -9.30
CA GLN A 264 2.15 18.83 -9.16
C GLN A 264 0.73 18.63 -9.68
N LYS A 265 0.17 19.60 -10.43
CA LYS A 265 -1.20 19.54 -10.97
C LYS A 265 -1.49 18.23 -11.71
N GLN A 266 -0.58 17.77 -12.58
CA GLN A 266 -0.75 16.51 -13.32
C GLN A 266 -0.82 15.29 -12.39
N ASN A 267 0.01 15.26 -11.34
CA ASN A 267 -0.01 14.20 -10.34
C ASN A 267 -1.29 14.23 -9.51
N TYR A 268 -1.76 15.41 -9.11
CA TYR A 268 -3.05 15.60 -8.44
C TYR A 268 -4.21 15.09 -9.28
N GLU A 269 -4.28 15.46 -10.57
CA GLU A 269 -5.34 15.03 -11.49
C GLU A 269 -5.32 13.50 -11.69
N TYR A 270 -4.13 12.92 -11.89
CA TYR A 270 -3.96 11.48 -12.05
C TYR A 270 -4.43 10.70 -10.81
N LEU A 271 -4.01 11.11 -9.61
CA LEU A 271 -4.42 10.44 -8.37
C LEU A 271 -5.91 10.64 -8.08
N SER A 272 -6.47 11.79 -8.42
CA SER A 272 -7.91 12.06 -8.28
C SER A 272 -8.75 11.16 -9.18
N ASP A 273 -8.34 10.99 -10.45
CA ASP A 273 -8.96 10.04 -11.38
C ASP A 273 -8.83 8.59 -10.89
N LEU A 274 -7.65 8.19 -10.39
CA LEU A 274 -7.45 6.87 -9.82
C LEU A 274 -8.36 6.63 -8.61
N LYS A 275 -8.50 7.60 -7.71
CA LYS A 275 -9.41 7.54 -6.56
C LYS A 275 -10.87 7.42 -7.02
N PHE A 276 -11.26 8.16 -8.05
CA PHE A 276 -12.59 8.04 -8.65
C PHE A 276 -12.83 6.61 -9.18
N LYS A 277 -11.90 6.07 -9.97
CA LYS A 277 -11.97 4.69 -10.50
C LYS A 277 -12.04 3.63 -9.40
N MET A 278 -11.27 3.80 -8.32
CA MET A 278 -11.31 2.92 -7.15
C MET A 278 -12.69 2.96 -6.47
N ASN A 279 -13.28 4.14 -6.33
CA ASN A 279 -14.62 4.31 -5.75
C ASN A 279 -15.69 3.67 -6.64
N GLU A 280 -15.59 3.83 -7.97
CA GLU A 280 -16.50 3.15 -8.90
C GLU A 280 -16.36 1.63 -8.80
N TYR A 281 -15.13 1.11 -8.82
CA TYR A 281 -14.86 -0.33 -8.66
C TYR A 281 -15.35 -0.89 -7.30
N SER A 282 -15.34 -0.08 -6.23
CA SER A 282 -15.86 -0.45 -4.91
C SER A 282 -17.37 -0.74 -4.90
N LYS A 283 -18.11 -0.09 -5.82
CA LYS A 283 -19.57 -0.23 -5.97
C LYS A 283 -19.96 -1.42 -6.86
N ILE A 284 -19.03 -1.91 -7.68
CA ILE A 284 -19.28 -3.06 -8.56
C ILE A 284 -19.39 -4.33 -7.71
N LYS A 285 -20.42 -5.14 -7.96
CA LYS A 285 -20.61 -6.44 -7.32
C LYS A 285 -19.36 -7.32 -7.47
N ILE A 286 -19.00 -8.04 -6.41
CA ILE A 286 -17.91 -9.02 -6.49
C ILE A 286 -18.28 -10.09 -7.53
N GLY A 287 -17.32 -10.44 -8.38
CA GLY A 287 -17.47 -11.29 -9.56
C GLY A 287 -17.82 -10.54 -10.85
N ALA A 288 -18.07 -9.22 -10.79
CA ALA A 288 -18.40 -8.42 -11.97
C ALA A 288 -17.38 -7.30 -12.25
N GLY A 289 -16.26 -7.28 -11.51
CA GLY A 289 -15.26 -6.20 -11.58
C GLY A 289 -14.14 -6.42 -12.58
N VAL A 290 -14.15 -7.53 -13.30
CA VAL A 290 -13.14 -7.88 -14.31
C VAL A 290 -13.68 -7.48 -15.69
N PHE A 291 -13.08 -6.47 -16.30
CA PHE A 291 -13.40 -6.06 -17.67
C PHE A 291 -12.50 -6.84 -18.64
N HIS A 292 -13.10 -7.44 -19.67
CA HIS A 292 -12.41 -8.14 -20.75
C HIS A 292 -12.11 -7.19 -21.93
#